data_AF-A0A532EYQ5-F1
#
_entry.id   AF-A0A532EYQ5-F1
#
_cell.length_a   1.000
_cell.length_b   1.000
_cell.length_c   1.000
_cell.angle_alpha   90.00
_cell.angle_beta   90.00
_cell.angle_gamma   90.00
#
_symmetry.space_group_name_H-M   'P 1'
#
loop_
_entity.id
_entity.type
_entity.pdbx_description
1 polymer ?
#
loop_
_entity_poly.entity_id
_entity_poly.type
_entity_poly.pdbx_seq_one_letter_code
_entity_poly.pdbx_strand_id
1 'polypeptide(L)'
;MVAIGVPFLSSQAQAHGGLALAEDMCRLTIGPYNMHFTGYQPDNTRNKEFCEDIPATGRTVVVLDYMEDELRPMPTEVRIIKDTGSEQDLQAITVVHLPAK
;
A
#
# COMPACT_ATOMS: atom_id res chain seq x y z
N MET A 1 -16.98 -50.53 -4.20
CA MET A 1 -17.10 -49.11 -4.58
C MET A 1 -16.01 -48.36 -3.83
N VAL A 2 -14.97 -47.90 -4.54
CA VAL A 2 -13.85 -47.14 -3.97
C VAL A 2 -14.20 -45.67 -4.12
N ALA A 3 -14.47 -44.97 -3.01
CA ALA A 3 -14.67 -43.53 -3.02
C ALA A 3 -13.29 -42.86 -3.03
N ILE A 4 -12.90 -42.32 -4.19
CA ILE A 4 -11.69 -41.52 -4.36
C ILE A 4 -12.01 -40.13 -3.81
N GLY A 5 -11.54 -39.83 -2.60
CA GLY A 5 -11.64 -38.49 -2.01
C GLY A 5 -10.65 -37.55 -2.70
N VAL A 6 -11.16 -36.49 -3.31
CA VAL A 6 -10.36 -35.42 -3.92
C VAL A 6 -9.94 -34.45 -2.80
N PRO A 7 -8.64 -34.32 -2.47
CA PRO A 7 -8.20 -33.29 -1.53
C PRO A 7 -8.33 -31.91 -2.20
N PHE A 8 -9.18 -31.07 -1.64
CA PHE A 8 -9.25 -29.65 -1.98
C PHE A 8 -7.95 -28.98 -1.51
N LEU A 9 -7.07 -28.65 -2.46
CA LEU A 9 -5.91 -27.80 -2.23
C LEU A 9 -6.39 -26.36 -2.04
N SER A 10 -6.42 -25.88 -0.80
CA SER A 10 -6.67 -24.48 -0.47
C SER A 10 -5.51 -23.63 -1.01
N SER A 11 -5.76 -22.85 -2.06
CA SER A 11 -4.80 -21.86 -2.55
C SER A 11 -4.67 -20.76 -1.49
N GLN A 12 -3.47 -20.58 -0.94
CA GLN A 12 -3.16 -19.50 0.00
C GLN A 12 -3.25 -18.19 -0.78
N ALA A 13 -4.35 -17.46 -0.64
CA ALA A 13 -4.47 -16.11 -1.18
C ALA A 13 -3.68 -15.17 -0.28
N GLN A 14 -2.55 -14.67 -0.76
CA GLN A 14 -1.87 -13.54 -0.14
C GLN A 14 -2.64 -12.27 -0.48
N ALA A 15 -3.40 -11.78 0.49
CA ALA A 15 -3.99 -10.44 0.44
C ALA A 15 -2.87 -9.42 0.72
N HIS A 16 -2.08 -9.12 -0.30
CA HIS A 16 -1.31 -7.88 -0.35
C HIS A 16 -2.32 -6.71 -0.42
N GLY A 17 -1.97 -5.55 0.13
CA GLY A 17 -2.90 -4.44 0.37
C GLY A 17 -3.41 -3.80 -0.92
N GLY A 18 -3.85 -2.54 -0.84
CA GLY A 18 -4.29 -1.78 -2.03
C GLY A 18 -3.18 -1.49 -3.05
N LEU A 19 -1.96 -1.97 -2.81
CA LEU A 19 -0.81 -1.86 -3.69
C LEU A 19 -0.63 -3.16 -4.48
N ALA A 20 -0.65 -3.05 -5.80
CA ALA A 20 -0.35 -4.17 -6.69
C ALA A 20 0.95 -3.88 -7.45
N LEU A 21 1.82 -4.88 -7.57
CA LEU A 21 2.95 -4.80 -8.49
C LEU A 21 2.43 -5.04 -9.91
N ALA A 22 2.34 -3.98 -10.70
CA ALA A 22 1.91 -4.04 -12.09
C ALA A 22 2.97 -3.35 -12.96
N GLU A 23 3.51 -4.05 -13.95
CA GLU A 23 4.47 -3.49 -14.92
C GLU A 23 5.70 -2.83 -14.26
N ASP A 24 6.27 -3.46 -13.22
CA ASP A 24 7.39 -2.94 -12.42
C ASP A 24 7.10 -1.61 -11.67
N MET A 25 5.83 -1.22 -11.56
CA MET A 25 5.36 -0.05 -10.81
C MET A 25 4.47 -0.49 -9.64
N CYS A 26 4.66 0.14 -8.47
CA CYS A 26 3.77 -0.09 -7.33
C CYS A 26 2.50 0.73 -7.54
N ARG A 27 1.40 0.09 -7.90
CA ARG A 27 0.14 0.77 -8.22
C ARG A 27 -0.79 0.79 -7.02
N LEU A 28 -1.12 1.99 -6.53
CA LEU A 28 -2.15 2.25 -5.53
C LEU A 28 -3.48 2.54 -6.22
N THR A 29 -4.50 1.71 -5.98
CA THR A 29 -5.83 1.91 -6.59
C THR A 29 -6.71 2.79 -5.69
N ILE A 30 -7.28 3.87 -6.26
CA ILE A 30 -8.19 4.79 -5.57
C ILE A 30 -9.47 4.92 -6.40
N GLY A 31 -10.50 4.15 -6.02
CA GLY A 31 -11.73 4.08 -6.80
C GLY A 31 -11.44 3.62 -8.24
N PRO A 32 -11.78 4.41 -9.29
CA PRO A 32 -11.44 4.09 -10.68
C PRO A 32 -10.05 4.55 -11.12
N TYR A 33 -9.31 5.27 -10.28
CA TYR A 33 -8.02 5.88 -10.60
C TYR A 33 -6.85 5.11 -9.97
N ASN A 34 -5.63 5.42 -10.41
CA ASN A 34 -4.40 4.85 -9.92
C ASN A 34 -3.38 5.93 -9.54
N MET A 35 -2.58 5.61 -8.54
CA MET A 35 -1.41 6.39 -8.19
C MET A 35 -0.19 5.48 -8.21
N HIS A 36 0.95 6.02 -8.59
CA HIS A 36 2.22 5.34 -8.43
C HIS A 36 2.76 5.63 -7.03
N PHE A 37 3.05 4.55 -6.30
CA PHE A 37 3.62 4.60 -4.97
C PHE A 37 5.12 4.29 -5.06
N THR A 38 5.95 5.06 -4.37
CA THR A 38 7.38 4.74 -4.26
C THR A 38 7.87 5.00 -2.84
N GLY A 39 8.40 3.97 -2.19
CA GLY A 39 9.07 4.10 -0.91
C GLY A 39 10.59 4.03 -1.05
N TYR A 40 11.34 4.87 -0.32
CA TYR A 40 12.79 4.76 -0.22
C TYR A 40 13.32 5.06 1.20
N GLN A 41 14.41 4.39 1.59
CA GLN A 41 15.12 4.62 2.85
C GLN A 41 16.54 5.13 2.56
N PRO A 42 16.74 6.45 2.51
CA PRO A 42 18.01 7.03 2.08
C PRO A 42 19.21 6.60 2.94
N ASP A 43 18.98 6.31 4.22
CA ASP A 43 20.03 5.96 5.18
C ASP A 43 20.38 4.45 5.18
N ASN A 44 19.57 3.61 4.53
CA ASN A 44 19.70 2.15 4.59
C ASN A 44 19.81 1.49 3.21
N THR A 45 18.96 1.89 2.27
CA THR A 45 18.85 1.22 0.95
C THR A 45 19.38 2.07 -0.20
N ARG A 46 19.96 3.24 0.09
CA ARG A 46 20.42 4.24 -0.90
C ARG A 46 19.28 4.58 -1.87
N ASN A 47 19.36 4.06 -3.09
CA ASN A 47 18.42 4.34 -4.19
C ASN A 47 17.50 3.15 -4.48
N LYS A 48 17.48 2.12 -3.62
CA LYS A 48 16.57 0.99 -3.81
C LYS A 48 15.19 1.34 -3.26
N GLU A 49 14.22 1.28 -4.17
CA GLU A 49 12.81 1.52 -3.94
C GLU A 49 12.10 0.26 -3.40
N PHE A 50 10.97 0.46 -2.73
CA PHE A 50 10.08 -0.60 -2.27
C PHE A 50 8.61 -0.19 -2.42
N CYS A 51 7.72 -1.19 -2.51
CA CYS A 51 6.27 -1.01 -2.61
C CYS A 51 5.59 -1.09 -1.23
N GLU A 52 5.51 -2.28 -0.64
CA GLU A 52 4.80 -2.49 0.64
C GLU A 52 5.78 -2.82 1.78
N ASP A 53 6.76 -3.67 1.49
CA ASP A 53 7.70 -4.20 2.47
C ASP A 53 8.82 -3.21 2.76
N ILE A 54 8.62 -2.35 3.77
CA ILE A 54 9.65 -1.46 4.29
C ILE A 54 10.76 -2.33 4.92
N PRO A 55 12.01 -2.26 4.43
CA PRO A 55 13.02 -3.27 4.75
C PRO A 55 13.64 -3.12 6.16
N ALA A 56 13.59 -1.93 6.76
CA ALA A 56 14.02 -1.70 8.13
C ALA A 56 13.29 -0.52 8.77
N THR A 57 13.50 -0.31 10.07
CA THR A 57 13.11 0.95 10.72
C THR A 57 14.11 2.06 10.39
N GLY A 58 13.65 3.31 10.36
CA GLY A 58 14.50 4.47 10.07
C GLY A 58 13.76 5.56 9.30
N ARG A 59 14.52 6.52 8.77
CA ARG A 59 13.97 7.56 7.91
C ARG A 59 13.47 6.93 6.61
N THR A 60 12.16 7.07 6.40
CA THR A 60 11.47 6.57 5.21
C THR A 60 10.85 7.75 4.49
N VAL A 61 11.02 7.80 3.18
CA VAL A 61 10.32 8.75 2.33
C VAL A 61 9.37 7.98 1.42
N VAL A 62 8.15 8.51 1.29
CA VAL A 62 7.10 7.96 0.45
C VAL A 62 6.72 9.02 -0.57
N VAL A 63 6.65 8.61 -1.84
CA VAL A 63 6.21 9.42 -2.97
C VAL A 63 4.91 8.84 -3.48
N LEU A 64 3.96 9.73 -3.76
CA LEU A 64 2.63 9.43 -4.26
C LEU A 64 2.43 10.25 -5.53
N ASP A 65 2.55 9.61 -6.69
CA ASP A 65 2.43 10.26 -7.99
C ASP A 65 1.06 9.95 -8.62
N TYR A 66 0.32 10.99 -9.03
CA TYR A 66 -0.94 10.82 -9.75
C TYR A 66 -0.70 10.27 -11.16
N MET A 67 -1.26 9.10 -11.47
CA MET A 67 -1.15 8.52 -12.82
C MET A 67 -2.13 9.17 -13.80
N GLU A 68 -3.34 9.47 -13.34
CA GLU A 68 -4.36 10.15 -14.15
C GLU A 68 -4.47 11.66 -13.80
N ASP A 69 -4.65 12.49 -14.82
CA ASP A 69 -4.69 13.95 -14.72
C ASP A 69 -5.89 14.45 -13.90
N GLU A 70 -6.97 13.66 -13.90
CA GLU A 70 -8.22 13.91 -13.17
C GLU A 70 -8.00 13.97 -11.65
N LEU A 71 -6.96 13.32 -11.12
CA LEU A 71 -6.65 13.35 -9.69
C LEU A 71 -6.02 14.67 -9.24
N ARG A 72 -5.29 15.39 -10.11
CA ARG A 72 -4.56 16.62 -9.75
C ARG A 72 -5.41 17.76 -9.19
N PRO A 73 -6.63 18.05 -9.70
CA PRO A 73 -7.48 19.08 -9.12
C PRO A 73 -8.25 18.61 -7.89
N MET A 74 -8.17 17.34 -7.50
CA MET A 74 -8.91 16.79 -6.36
C MET A 74 -8.13 17.01 -5.04
N PRO A 75 -8.78 17.54 -3.98
CA PRO A 75 -8.13 17.67 -2.69
C PRO A 75 -7.66 16.32 -2.15
N THR A 76 -6.40 16.21 -1.76
CA THR A 76 -5.81 14.94 -1.29
C THR A 76 -5.39 15.01 0.17
N GLU A 77 -6.00 14.18 1.02
CA GLU A 77 -5.60 13.95 2.41
C GLU A 77 -4.76 12.66 2.50
N VAL A 78 -3.67 12.69 3.27
CA VAL A 78 -2.84 11.50 3.51
C VAL A 78 -2.78 11.23 5.01
N ARG A 79 -3.06 9.99 5.41
CA ARG A 79 -2.95 9.55 6.80
C ARG A 79 -2.22 8.21 6.87
N ILE A 80 -1.18 8.15 7.68
CA ILE A 80 -0.48 6.91 8.02
C ILE A 80 -0.94 6.48 9.40
N ILE A 81 -1.50 5.28 9.50
CA ILE A 81 -1.99 4.70 10.75
C ILE A 81 -1.19 3.46 11.13
N LYS A 82 -1.23 3.08 12.41
CA LYS A 82 -0.88 1.73 12.82
C LYS A 82 -2.06 0.82 12.54
N ASP A 83 -1.82 -0.27 11.83
CA ASP A 83 -2.85 -1.30 11.67
C ASP A 83 -3.06 -2.02 13.02
N THR A 84 -4.21 -1.77 13.64
CA THR A 84 -4.66 -2.42 14.88
C THR A 84 -5.83 -3.37 14.65
N GLY A 85 -6.21 -3.62 13.39
CA GLY A 85 -7.41 -4.39 13.02
C GLY A 85 -8.74 -3.68 13.33
N SER A 86 -8.72 -2.40 13.70
CA SER A 86 -9.91 -1.59 13.98
C SER A 86 -9.67 -0.15 13.51
N GLU A 87 -10.66 0.40 12.82
CA GLU A 87 -10.64 1.77 12.29
C GLU A 87 -11.60 2.70 13.06
N GLN A 88 -12.05 2.28 14.26
CA GLN A 88 -13.06 3.00 15.04
C GLN A 88 -12.57 4.37 15.57
N ASP A 89 -11.28 4.46 15.90
CA ASP A 89 -10.63 5.69 16.35
C ASP A 89 -9.32 5.90 15.58
N LEU A 90 -9.43 6.49 14.39
CA LEU A 90 -8.28 6.80 13.54
C LEU A 90 -7.34 7.80 14.20
N GLN A 91 -7.83 8.70 15.06
CA GLN A 91 -6.99 9.71 15.70
C GLN A 91 -6.01 9.07 16.67
N ALA A 92 -6.47 8.11 17.48
CA ALA A 92 -5.62 7.40 18.44
C ALA A 92 -4.50 6.57 17.78
N ILE A 93 -4.69 6.11 16.54
CA ILE A 93 -3.74 5.24 15.82
C ILE A 93 -2.96 5.96 14.70
N THR A 94 -3.17 7.26 14.50
CA THR A 94 -2.47 8.05 13.48
C THR A 94 -1.02 8.29 13.87
N VAL A 95 -0.09 8.02 12.94
CA VAL A 95 1.34 8.33 13.05
C VAL A 95 1.68 9.61 12.30
N VAL A 96 1.08 9.82 11.13
CA VAL A 96 1.26 11.02 10.29
C VAL A 96 -0.07 11.41 9.70
N HIS A 97 -0.37 12.71 9.68
CA HIS A 97 -1.55 13.27 9.02
C HIS A 97 -1.16 14.51 8.21
N LEU A 98 -1.41 14.45 6.91
CA LEU A 98 -1.31 15.57 5.99
C LEU A 98 -2.75 15.93 5.57
N PRO A 99 -3.25 17.12 5.95
CA PRO A 99 -4.61 17.52 5.63
C PRO A 99 -4.78 17.74 4.13
N ALA A 100 -6.04 17.70 3.67
CA ALA A 100 -6.40 17.97 2.29
C ALA A 100 -5.81 19.30 1.78
N LYS A 101 -5.20 19.25 0.59
CA LYS A 101 -4.69 20.40 -0.16
C LYS A 101 -5.11 20.28 -1.61
#